data_AF-A0A516PZ12-F1
#
_entry.id   AF-A0A516PZ12-F1
#
_cell.length_a   1.000
_cell.length_b   1.000
_cell.length_c   1.000
_cell.angle_alpha   90.00
_cell.angle_beta   90.00
_cell.angle_gamma   90.00
#
_symmetry.space_group_name_H-M   'P 1'
#
loop_
_entity.id
_entity.type
_entity.pdbx_description
1 polymer ?
#
loop_
_entity_poly.entity_id
_entity_poly.type
_entity_poly.pdbx_seq_one_letter_code
_entity_poly.pdbx_strand_id
1 'polypeptide(L)'
;MTRSRARLRFRTVAAILLALTIGFASAVPASAHVRVSSTDAVQGGYGVLTFRVPTESDTASTVGLIITLPSDTPISSVSTQPVPGWTATRTVKKLTQPITTDDGEIDSYISKITWKADAPRYGIKPGEFGQFSISAGPLPKTASIAFPTVQRYSDGSSVAWDEIASGSSAEPEHPAPTITLSSGATPTATSSPQPTDQPSDNNTDWLSSIAVGLAAVAVIISAIALLRSRRRD
;
A
#
# COMPACT_ATOMS: atom_id res chain seq x y z
N MET A 1 38.55 -47.43 31.45
CA MET A 1 37.21 -46.86 31.26
C MET A 1 37.32 -45.42 30.76
N THR A 2 37.51 -45.15 29.46
CA THR A 2 37.71 -43.75 29.00
C THR A 2 37.36 -43.47 27.53
N ARG A 3 36.77 -44.41 26.79
CA ARG A 3 36.44 -44.21 25.36
C ARG A 3 34.94 -43.98 25.05
N SER A 4 34.06 -44.15 26.04
CA SER A 4 32.60 -44.06 25.84
C SER A 4 32.05 -42.62 25.93
N ARG A 5 32.69 -41.74 26.71
CA ARG A 5 32.18 -40.37 26.94
C ARG A 5 32.40 -39.40 25.77
N ALA A 6 33.32 -39.70 24.85
CA ALA A 6 33.62 -38.83 23.70
C ALA A 6 32.57 -38.95 22.57
N ARG A 7 32.00 -40.15 22.37
CA ARG A 7 31.01 -40.41 21.30
C ARG A 7 29.64 -39.81 21.59
N LEU A 8 29.32 -39.60 22.87
CA LEU A 8 28.05 -39.00 23.28
C LEU A 8 28.04 -37.48 23.11
N ARG A 9 29.18 -36.81 23.32
CA ARG A 9 29.33 -35.35 23.17
C ARG A 9 29.30 -34.89 21.72
N PHE A 10 29.74 -35.72 20.77
CA PHE A 10 29.71 -35.40 19.34
C PHE A 10 28.29 -35.46 18.74
N ARG A 11 27.40 -36.29 19.32
CA ARG A 11 26.01 -36.43 18.88
C ARG A 11 25.13 -35.25 19.31
N THR A 12 25.44 -34.62 20.44
CA THR A 12 24.68 -33.48 20.96
C THR A 12 24.97 -32.18 20.19
N VAL A 13 26.22 -31.99 19.72
CA VAL A 13 26.60 -30.80 18.92
C VAL A 13 26.01 -30.85 17.51
N ALA A 14 25.96 -32.04 16.89
CA ALA A 14 25.35 -32.21 15.57
C ALA A 14 23.82 -31.97 15.58
N ALA A 15 23.13 -32.34 16.67
CA ALA A 15 21.70 -32.09 16.83
C ALA A 15 21.36 -30.61 17.03
N ILE A 16 22.22 -29.83 17.69
CA ILE A 16 22.02 -28.38 17.89
C ILE A 16 22.27 -27.61 16.58
N LEU A 17 23.27 -28.01 15.78
CA LEU A 17 23.52 -27.40 14.47
C LEU A 17 22.39 -27.68 13.46
N LEU A 18 21.78 -28.88 13.49
CA LEU A 18 20.63 -29.22 12.65
C LEU A 18 19.34 -28.49 13.08
N ALA A 19 19.18 -28.19 14.38
CA ALA A 19 18.04 -27.43 14.87
C ALA A 19 18.13 -25.93 14.52
N LEU A 20 19.34 -25.35 14.41
CA LEU A 20 19.52 -23.96 14.01
C LEU A 20 19.27 -23.71 12.51
N THR A 21 19.42 -24.71 11.65
CA THR A 21 19.14 -24.58 10.21
C THR A 21 17.64 -24.63 9.87
N ILE A 22 16.81 -25.21 10.73
CA ILE A 22 15.35 -25.31 10.50
C ILE A 22 14.60 -24.04 10.93
N GLY A 23 15.20 -23.20 11.80
CA GLY A 23 14.59 -21.96 12.29
C GLY A 23 14.63 -20.77 11.33
N PHE A 24 15.29 -20.90 10.18
CA PHE A 24 15.38 -19.86 9.13
C PHE A 24 14.54 -20.21 7.89
N ALA A 25 13.45 -20.97 8.08
CA ALA A 25 12.37 -21.03 7.10
C ALA A 25 11.66 -19.66 7.03
N SER A 26 12.34 -18.72 6.37
CA SER A 26 11.79 -17.69 5.51
C SER A 26 10.37 -17.22 5.85
N ALA A 27 10.28 -16.27 6.79
CA ALA A 27 9.32 -15.19 6.59
C ALA A 27 9.83 -14.38 5.39
N VAL A 28 9.47 -14.83 4.17
CA VAL A 28 9.67 -14.01 2.96
C VAL A 28 8.95 -12.69 3.24
N PRO A 29 9.63 -11.53 3.11
CA PRO A 29 8.99 -10.27 3.42
C PRO A 29 7.76 -10.12 2.52
N ALA A 30 6.62 -9.75 3.12
CA ALA A 30 5.31 -9.48 2.50
C ALA A 30 5.31 -8.27 1.53
N SER A 31 6.42 -8.07 0.82
CA SER A 31 6.67 -6.99 -0.15
C SER A 31 6.21 -7.35 -1.57
N ALA A 32 5.57 -8.51 -1.71
CA ALA A 32 5.20 -9.12 -2.98
C ALA A 32 3.74 -8.81 -3.38
N HIS A 33 2.87 -8.41 -2.44
CA HIS A 33 1.48 -8.13 -2.80
C HIS A 33 1.34 -6.96 -3.78
N VAL A 34 0.40 -7.09 -4.72
CA VAL A 34 -0.09 -5.92 -5.47
C VAL A 34 -0.70 -4.93 -4.49
N ARG A 35 -0.26 -3.68 -4.54
CA ARG A 35 -0.75 -2.61 -3.65
C ARG A 35 -1.25 -1.44 -4.46
N VAL A 36 -2.26 -0.78 -3.93
CA VAL A 36 -2.75 0.50 -4.42
C VAL A 36 -2.45 1.59 -3.40
N SER A 37 -2.04 2.75 -3.88
CA SER A 37 -1.78 3.92 -3.04
C SER A 37 -2.23 5.19 -3.74
N SER A 38 -2.58 6.21 -2.97
CA SER A 38 -2.89 7.55 -3.44
C SER A 38 -2.51 8.55 -2.38
N THR A 39 -2.07 9.74 -2.80
CA THR A 39 -1.77 10.86 -1.90
C THR A 39 -2.94 11.82 -1.76
N ASP A 40 -3.94 11.74 -2.63
CA ASP A 40 -5.02 12.70 -2.82
C ASP A 40 -6.43 12.08 -2.82
N ALA A 41 -6.53 10.75 -2.64
CA ALA A 41 -7.82 10.06 -2.57
C ALA A 41 -8.62 10.43 -1.32
N VAL A 42 -9.68 11.22 -1.53
CA VAL A 42 -10.65 11.62 -0.50
C VAL A 42 -12.07 11.21 -0.91
N GLN A 43 -12.94 10.97 0.07
CA GLN A 43 -14.35 10.63 -0.18
C GLN A 43 -15.04 11.72 -1.01
N GLY A 44 -15.67 11.34 -2.12
CA GLY A 44 -16.35 12.24 -3.05
C GLY A 44 -15.41 13.07 -3.94
N GLY A 45 -14.09 13.00 -3.75
CA GLY A 45 -13.11 13.75 -4.53
C GLY A 45 -12.56 12.97 -5.72
N TYR A 46 -11.68 13.61 -6.49
CA TYR A 46 -10.84 12.94 -7.48
C TYR A 46 -9.50 12.58 -6.86
N GLY A 47 -8.91 11.48 -7.28
CA GLY A 47 -7.56 11.11 -6.86
C GLY A 47 -6.81 10.31 -7.92
N VAL A 48 -5.49 10.30 -7.81
CA VAL A 48 -4.62 9.40 -8.58
C VAL A 48 -4.38 8.14 -7.78
N LEU A 49 -4.83 7.00 -8.30
CA LEU A 49 -4.62 5.68 -7.71
C LEU A 49 -3.49 4.98 -8.47
N THR A 50 -2.39 4.69 -7.77
CA THR A 50 -1.20 4.02 -8.34
C THR A 50 -1.12 2.59 -7.83
N PHE A 51 -1.18 1.65 -8.76
CA PHE A 51 -1.04 0.21 -8.51
C PHE A 51 0.41 -0.20 -8.72
N ARG A 52 1.07 -0.69 -7.66
CA ARG A 52 2.41 -1.29 -7.72
C ARG A 52 2.28 -2.80 -7.85
N VAL A 53 2.86 -3.35 -8.92
CA VAL A 53 2.71 -4.76 -9.31
C VAL A 53 4.09 -5.41 -9.45
N PRO A 54 4.54 -6.19 -8.46
CA PRO A 54 5.80 -6.93 -8.57
C PRO A 54 5.62 -8.23 -9.36
N THR A 55 6.68 -8.67 -10.02
CA THR A 55 6.72 -9.97 -10.71
C THR A 55 7.34 -11.02 -9.80
N GLU A 56 6.51 -11.89 -9.24
CA GLU A 56 6.90 -12.95 -8.30
C GLU A 56 7.30 -14.29 -8.93
N SER A 57 7.35 -14.35 -10.26
CA SER A 57 7.90 -15.53 -10.93
C SER A 57 9.41 -15.40 -11.07
N ASP A 58 10.14 -16.49 -10.85
CA ASP A 58 11.59 -16.56 -11.09
C ASP A 58 11.93 -16.56 -12.60
N THR A 59 10.97 -16.90 -13.46
CA THR A 59 11.22 -17.14 -14.89
C THR A 59 10.30 -16.38 -15.82
N ALA A 60 9.07 -16.07 -15.41
CA ALA A 60 8.06 -15.45 -16.25
C ALA A 60 7.96 -13.94 -15.97
N SER A 61 7.75 -13.15 -17.02
CA SER A 61 7.49 -11.72 -16.89
C SER A 61 6.00 -11.45 -16.69
N THR A 62 5.65 -10.41 -15.93
CA THR A 62 4.29 -9.87 -15.95
C THR A 62 4.03 -9.18 -17.28
N VAL A 63 2.97 -9.59 -17.99
CA VAL A 63 2.60 -9.10 -19.33
C VAL A 63 1.17 -8.57 -19.41
N GLY A 64 0.39 -8.69 -18.32
CA GLY A 64 -0.95 -8.16 -18.25
C GLY A 64 -1.39 -7.85 -16.83
N LEU A 65 -2.19 -6.81 -16.69
CA LEU A 65 -2.82 -6.40 -15.44
C LEU A 65 -4.28 -6.05 -15.72
N ILE A 66 -5.21 -6.63 -14.97
CA ILE A 66 -6.63 -6.31 -15.06
C ILE A 66 -7.09 -5.86 -13.68
N ILE A 67 -7.54 -4.61 -13.58
CA ILE A 67 -8.11 -4.04 -12.36
C ILE A 67 -9.62 -3.97 -12.51
N THR A 68 -10.34 -4.52 -11.54
CA THR A 68 -11.81 -4.45 -11.46
C THR A 68 -12.23 -3.28 -10.59
N LEU A 69 -13.15 -2.47 -11.09
CA LEU A 69 -13.71 -1.32 -10.38
C LEU A 69 -15.02 -1.72 -9.67
N PRO A 70 -15.33 -1.10 -8.52
CA PRO A 70 -16.52 -1.42 -7.74
C PRO A 70 -17.80 -1.16 -8.55
N SER A 71 -18.73 -2.11 -8.50
CA SER A 71 -20.03 -2.02 -9.20
C SER A 71 -21.15 -1.46 -8.34
N ASP A 72 -21.02 -1.62 -7.03
CA ASP A 72 -21.92 -1.14 -5.98
C ASP A 72 -21.73 0.36 -5.71
N THR A 73 -20.49 0.84 -5.82
CA THR A 73 -20.15 2.27 -5.77
C THR A 73 -19.35 2.67 -7.02
N PRO A 74 -20.00 2.79 -8.19
CA PRO A 74 -19.30 2.99 -9.45
C PRO A 74 -18.60 4.35 -9.50
N ILE A 75 -17.40 4.34 -10.10
CA ILE A 75 -16.62 5.55 -10.36
C ILE A 75 -16.95 6.02 -11.78
N SER A 76 -17.47 7.24 -11.91
CA SER A 76 -18.02 7.75 -13.17
C SER A 76 -16.93 8.18 -14.15
N SER A 77 -15.83 8.75 -13.67
CA SER A 77 -14.72 9.24 -14.48
C SER A 77 -13.44 8.48 -14.17
N VAL A 78 -12.86 7.87 -15.19
CA VAL A 78 -11.63 7.07 -15.09
C VAL A 78 -10.76 7.29 -16.32
N SER A 79 -9.54 7.76 -16.09
CA SER A 79 -8.51 7.90 -17.11
C SER A 79 -7.22 7.18 -16.68
N THR A 80 -6.51 6.62 -17.66
CA THR A 80 -5.28 5.84 -17.43
C THR A 80 -4.06 6.68 -17.76
N GLN A 81 -3.03 6.63 -16.92
CA GLN A 81 -1.73 7.19 -17.26
C GLN A 81 -1.09 6.34 -18.37
N PRO A 82 -0.55 6.94 -19.46
CA PRO A 82 0.21 6.19 -20.47
C PRO A 82 1.42 5.50 -19.86
N VAL A 83 1.63 4.23 -20.21
CA VAL A 83 2.80 3.44 -19.81
C VAL A 83 3.53 3.00 -21.08
N PRO A 84 4.79 3.43 -21.32
CA PRO A 84 5.51 3.09 -22.54
C PRO A 84 5.60 1.58 -22.79
N GLY A 85 5.17 1.13 -23.98
CA GLY A 85 5.17 -0.29 -24.37
C GLY A 85 4.01 -1.11 -23.81
N TRP A 86 3.00 -0.45 -23.23
CA TRP A 86 1.78 -1.07 -22.74
C TRP A 86 0.53 -0.36 -23.27
N THR A 87 -0.44 -1.16 -23.68
CA THR A 87 -1.76 -0.65 -24.11
C THR A 87 -2.77 -0.80 -22.97
N ALA A 88 -3.49 0.28 -22.66
CA ALA A 88 -4.58 0.31 -21.70
C ALA A 88 -5.95 0.25 -22.42
N THR A 89 -6.83 -0.66 -21.99
CA THR A 89 -8.22 -0.78 -22.47
C THR A 89 -9.19 -0.66 -21.30
N ARG A 90 -10.27 0.10 -21.48
CA ARG A 90 -11.34 0.29 -20.48
C ARG A 90 -12.59 -0.46 -20.93
N THR A 91 -13.15 -1.29 -20.06
CA THR A 91 -14.39 -2.02 -20.34
C THR A 91 -15.56 -1.33 -19.65
N VAL A 92 -16.48 -0.79 -20.45
CA VAL A 92 -17.73 -0.19 -19.98
C VAL A 92 -18.75 -1.30 -19.70
N LYS A 93 -19.48 -1.20 -18.59
CA LYS A 93 -20.63 -2.06 -18.28
C LYS A 93 -21.84 -1.20 -17.93
N LYS A 94 -23.02 -1.66 -18.33
CA LYS A 94 -24.29 -1.06 -17.91
C LYS A 94 -24.58 -1.41 -16.45
N LEU A 95 -25.02 -0.43 -15.67
CA LEU A 95 -25.52 -0.64 -14.32
C LEU A 95 -26.88 -1.32 -14.39
N THR A 96 -27.12 -2.26 -13.47
CA THR A 96 -28.43 -2.93 -13.35
C THR A 96 -29.51 -1.94 -12.94
N GLN A 97 -29.14 -0.94 -12.13
CA GLN A 97 -29.99 0.18 -11.74
C GLN A 97 -29.19 1.47 -11.98
N PRO A 98 -29.72 2.41 -12.77
CA PRO A 98 -29.09 3.72 -12.93
C PRO A 98 -28.96 4.44 -11.58
N ILE A 99 -27.91 5.24 -11.45
CA ILE A 99 -27.62 6.00 -10.24
C ILE A 99 -27.73 7.49 -10.56
N THR A 100 -28.52 8.22 -9.77
CA THR A 100 -28.59 9.67 -9.86
C THR A 100 -27.44 10.29 -9.07
N THR A 101 -26.63 11.11 -9.73
CA THR A 101 -25.62 11.97 -9.11
C THR A 101 -25.99 13.44 -9.32
N ASP A 102 -25.21 14.35 -8.71
CA ASP A 102 -25.38 15.79 -8.90
C ASP A 102 -25.17 16.22 -10.38
N ASP A 103 -24.48 15.39 -11.17
CA ASP A 103 -24.16 15.61 -12.59
C ASP A 103 -25.16 14.92 -13.56
N GLY A 104 -26.17 14.21 -13.04
CA GLY A 104 -27.19 13.53 -13.83
C GLY A 104 -27.31 12.03 -13.56
N GLU A 105 -28.01 11.33 -14.45
CA GLU A 105 -28.20 9.88 -14.35
C GLU A 105 -27.01 9.13 -14.98
N ILE A 106 -26.44 8.20 -14.21
CA ILE A 106 -25.36 7.31 -14.65
C ILE A 106 -25.96 5.93 -14.87
N ASP A 107 -25.98 5.46 -16.12
CA ASP A 107 -26.47 4.13 -16.48
C ASP A 107 -25.33 3.15 -16.83
N SER A 108 -24.10 3.62 -16.90
CA SER A 108 -22.93 2.84 -17.27
C SER A 108 -21.66 3.35 -16.58
N TYR A 109 -20.69 2.45 -16.39
CA TYR A 109 -19.44 2.76 -15.69
C TYR A 109 -18.27 1.95 -16.26
N ILE A 110 -17.04 2.39 -16.00
CA ILE A 110 -15.85 1.60 -16.30
C ILE A 110 -15.76 0.48 -15.28
N SER A 111 -16.02 -0.75 -15.72
CA SER A 111 -15.99 -1.95 -14.86
C SER A 111 -14.61 -2.57 -14.72
N LYS A 112 -13.77 -2.44 -15.75
CA LYS A 112 -12.41 -2.98 -15.77
C LYS A 112 -11.47 -2.07 -16.52
N ILE A 113 -10.21 -2.09 -16.09
CA ILE A 113 -9.09 -1.50 -16.83
C ILE A 113 -8.07 -2.60 -17.04
N THR A 114 -7.68 -2.83 -18.29
CA THR A 114 -6.70 -3.85 -18.66
C THR A 114 -5.50 -3.17 -19.27
N TRP A 115 -4.32 -3.37 -18.67
CA TRP A 115 -3.04 -3.10 -19.33
C TRP A 115 -2.48 -4.40 -19.88
N LYS A 116 -1.94 -4.32 -21.09
CA LYS A 116 -1.24 -5.43 -21.74
C LYS A 116 0.07 -4.93 -22.33
N ALA A 117 1.15 -5.65 -22.11
CA ALA A 117 2.43 -5.37 -22.76
C ALA A 117 2.29 -5.57 -24.27
N ASP A 118 2.76 -4.60 -25.06
CA ASP A 118 2.61 -4.60 -26.51
C ASP A 118 3.52 -5.66 -27.19
N ALA A 119 4.60 -6.03 -26.50
CA ALA A 119 5.55 -7.06 -26.92
C ALA A 119 6.25 -7.66 -25.69
N PRO A 120 6.80 -8.90 -25.78
CA PRO A 120 7.46 -9.56 -24.66
C PRO A 120 8.56 -8.73 -23.97
N ARG A 121 9.30 -7.92 -24.75
CA ARG A 121 10.36 -7.04 -24.24
C ARG A 121 9.87 -5.95 -23.26
N TYR A 122 8.58 -5.63 -23.27
CA TYR A 122 7.98 -4.64 -22.38
C TYR A 122 7.38 -5.26 -21.11
N GLY A 123 7.34 -6.58 -21.00
CA GLY A 123 6.93 -7.25 -19.79
C GLY A 123 7.86 -6.92 -18.61
N ILE A 124 7.29 -6.82 -17.42
CA ILE A 124 8.05 -6.59 -16.19
C ILE A 124 8.76 -7.91 -15.83
N LYS A 125 10.09 -7.90 -15.69
CA LYS A 125 10.86 -9.14 -15.52
C LYS A 125 10.78 -9.70 -14.09
N PRO A 126 11.17 -10.97 -13.90
CA PRO A 126 11.42 -11.53 -12.57
C PRO A 126 12.19 -10.56 -11.65
N GLY A 127 11.69 -10.35 -10.44
CA GLY A 127 12.31 -9.46 -9.45
C GLY A 127 12.11 -7.95 -9.67
N GLU A 128 11.46 -7.54 -10.76
CA GLU A 128 11.10 -6.14 -11.02
C GLU A 128 9.64 -5.86 -10.62
N PHE A 129 9.28 -4.58 -10.53
CA PHE A 129 7.90 -4.14 -10.36
C PHE A 129 7.50 -3.09 -11.40
N GLY A 130 6.23 -3.09 -11.77
CA GLY A 130 5.61 -2.03 -12.57
C GLY A 130 4.70 -1.14 -11.74
N GLN A 131 4.40 0.05 -12.27
CA GLN A 131 3.39 0.95 -11.74
C GLN A 131 2.37 1.27 -12.82
N PHE A 132 1.09 1.19 -12.45
CA PHE A 132 -0.04 1.47 -13.33
C PHE A 132 -0.96 2.44 -12.59
N SER A 133 -1.13 3.63 -13.14
CA SER A 133 -1.87 4.69 -12.46
C SER A 133 -3.15 5.05 -13.19
N ILE A 134 -4.17 5.39 -12.42
CA ILE A 134 -5.43 5.95 -12.93
C ILE A 134 -5.76 7.23 -12.19
N SER A 135 -6.29 8.21 -12.91
CA SER A 135 -7.06 9.28 -12.29
C SER A 135 -8.52 8.87 -12.29
N ALA A 136 -9.12 8.88 -11.11
CA ALA A 136 -10.45 8.34 -10.85
C ALA A 136 -11.23 9.31 -9.98
N GLY A 137 -12.51 9.52 -10.31
CA GLY A 137 -13.40 10.31 -9.48
C GLY A 137 -14.81 10.49 -10.06
N PRO A 138 -15.74 11.07 -9.27
CA PRO A 138 -15.61 11.22 -7.83
C PRO A 138 -15.53 9.84 -7.17
N LEU A 139 -14.65 9.72 -6.16
CA LEU A 139 -14.48 8.47 -5.42
C LEU A 139 -15.69 8.26 -4.49
N PRO A 140 -16.10 7.00 -4.28
CA PRO A 140 -17.15 6.64 -3.32
C PRO A 140 -17.02 7.32 -1.96
N LYS A 141 -18.16 7.67 -1.35
CA LYS A 141 -18.21 8.18 0.04
C LYS A 141 -18.16 7.02 1.05
N THR A 142 -17.19 6.12 0.88
CA THR A 142 -16.92 4.98 1.77
C THR A 142 -15.55 5.12 2.42
N ALA A 143 -15.31 4.45 3.54
CA ALA A 143 -14.02 4.51 4.24
C ALA A 143 -12.88 3.83 3.47
N SER A 144 -13.20 2.86 2.61
CA SER A 144 -12.22 2.11 1.82
C SER A 144 -12.83 1.56 0.54
N ILE A 145 -11.96 1.28 -0.43
CA ILE A 145 -12.31 0.63 -1.71
C ILE A 145 -11.28 -0.46 -2.01
N ALA A 146 -11.76 -1.66 -2.30
CA ALA A 146 -10.96 -2.77 -2.81
C ALA A 146 -11.02 -2.82 -4.34
N PHE A 147 -9.90 -3.19 -4.95
CA PHE A 147 -9.73 -3.28 -6.40
C PHE A 147 -9.22 -4.68 -6.78
N PRO A 148 -10.10 -5.69 -6.87
CA PRO A 148 -9.73 -7.03 -7.28
C PRO A 148 -8.95 -7.00 -8.59
N THR A 149 -7.77 -7.62 -8.59
CA THR A 149 -6.79 -7.49 -9.66
C THR A 149 -6.36 -8.84 -10.18
N VAL A 150 -6.23 -9.01 -11.49
CA VAL A 150 -5.64 -10.22 -12.09
C VAL A 150 -4.35 -9.85 -12.78
N GLN A 151 -3.27 -10.53 -12.39
CA GLN A 151 -1.95 -10.42 -12.98
C GLN A 151 -1.71 -11.60 -13.93
N ARG A 152 -1.22 -11.32 -15.14
CA ARG A 152 -0.94 -12.34 -16.16
C ARG A 152 0.54 -12.40 -16.46
N TYR A 153 1.06 -13.62 -16.59
CA TYR A 153 2.47 -13.89 -16.84
C TYR A 153 2.71 -14.39 -18.27
N SER A 154 3.96 -14.28 -18.72
CA SER A 154 4.39 -14.64 -20.08
C SER A 154 4.33 -16.14 -20.36
N ASP A 155 4.31 -16.99 -19.32
CA ASP A 155 4.15 -18.44 -19.42
C ASP A 155 2.68 -18.89 -19.55
N GLY A 156 1.74 -17.94 -19.55
CA GLY A 156 0.30 -18.18 -19.64
C GLY A 156 -0.40 -18.33 -18.29
N SER A 157 0.35 -18.39 -17.17
CA SER A 157 -0.22 -18.42 -15.83
C SER A 157 -0.84 -17.06 -15.44
N SER A 158 -1.67 -17.07 -14.40
CA SER A 158 -2.29 -15.86 -13.85
C SER A 158 -2.48 -15.99 -12.36
N VAL A 159 -2.41 -14.87 -11.67
CA VAL A 159 -2.63 -14.75 -10.23
C VAL A 159 -3.78 -13.77 -9.99
N ALA A 160 -4.74 -14.17 -9.16
CA ALA A 160 -5.87 -13.34 -8.76
C ALA A 160 -5.60 -12.75 -7.37
N TRP A 161 -5.54 -11.43 -7.30
CA TRP A 161 -5.43 -10.62 -6.10
C TRP A 161 -6.83 -10.14 -5.70
N ASP A 162 -7.63 -11.05 -5.14
CA ASP A 162 -9.04 -10.83 -4.80
C ASP A 162 -9.45 -11.34 -3.40
N GLU A 163 -8.49 -11.84 -2.62
CA GLU A 163 -8.75 -12.35 -1.29
C GLU A 163 -9.09 -11.22 -0.30
N ILE A 164 -10.05 -11.49 0.58
CA ILE A 164 -10.44 -10.60 1.67
C ILE A 164 -9.82 -11.13 2.96
N ALA A 165 -9.21 -10.24 3.75
CA ALA A 165 -8.71 -10.58 5.08
C ALA A 165 -9.86 -11.16 5.92
N SER A 166 -9.81 -12.47 6.16
CA SER A 166 -10.73 -13.16 7.07
C SER A 166 -10.27 -12.86 8.49
N GLY A 167 -11.19 -12.55 9.42
CA GLY A 167 -10.88 -12.10 10.80
C GLY A 167 -10.01 -13.01 11.68
N SER A 168 -9.42 -14.08 11.14
CA SER A 168 -8.25 -14.76 11.68
C SER A 168 -6.98 -13.90 11.48
N SER A 169 -6.00 -13.99 12.38
CA SER A 169 -4.73 -13.22 12.26
C SER A 169 -3.80 -13.68 11.11
N ALA A 170 -4.27 -14.52 10.18
CA ALA A 170 -3.49 -14.97 9.04
C ALA A 170 -3.68 -13.99 7.88
N GLU A 171 -2.59 -13.38 7.43
CA GLU A 171 -2.58 -12.51 6.25
C GLU A 171 -2.91 -13.34 5.00
N PRO A 172 -3.84 -12.90 4.13
CA PRO A 172 -4.11 -13.56 2.85
C PRO A 172 -2.86 -13.63 1.97
N GLU A 173 -2.76 -14.65 1.14
CA GLU A 173 -1.63 -14.79 0.21
C GLU A 173 -1.76 -13.79 -0.95
N HIS A 174 -3.01 -13.56 -1.41
CA HIS A 174 -3.29 -12.70 -2.56
C HIS A 174 -4.38 -11.67 -2.24
N PRO A 175 -4.14 -10.76 -1.28
CA PRO A 175 -5.15 -9.81 -0.84
C PRO A 175 -5.52 -8.83 -1.97
N ALA A 176 -6.81 -8.52 -2.07
CA ALA A 176 -7.29 -7.49 -2.97
C ALA A 176 -6.65 -6.12 -2.64
N PRO A 177 -6.01 -5.44 -3.61
CA PRO A 177 -5.45 -4.10 -3.40
C PRO A 177 -6.53 -3.14 -2.88
N THR A 178 -6.34 -2.63 -1.67
CA THR A 178 -7.35 -1.80 -0.99
C THR A 178 -6.76 -0.45 -0.61
N ILE A 179 -7.52 0.62 -0.85
CA ILE A 179 -7.17 1.97 -0.41
C ILE A 179 -8.18 2.46 0.62
N THR A 180 -7.70 3.20 1.62
CA THR A 180 -8.53 3.96 2.54
C THR A 180 -8.75 5.36 2.01
N LEU A 181 -9.99 5.85 2.10
CA LEU A 181 -10.34 7.21 1.71
C LEU A 181 -10.50 8.07 2.96
N SER A 182 -9.78 9.20 3.01
CA SER A 182 -10.01 10.17 4.07
C SER A 182 -11.38 10.83 3.92
N SER A 183 -12.03 11.14 5.04
CA SER A 183 -13.23 11.96 5.03
C SER A 183 -12.84 13.34 4.49
N GLY A 184 -13.30 13.69 3.29
CA GLY A 184 -13.09 15.03 2.76
C GLY A 184 -13.67 16.07 3.73
N ALA A 185 -12.89 17.08 4.10
CA ALA A 185 -13.46 18.25 4.75
C ALA A 185 -14.44 18.87 3.75
N THR A 186 -15.71 18.97 4.13
CA THR A 186 -16.65 19.86 3.46
C THR A 186 -15.94 21.20 3.30
N PRO A 187 -15.95 21.86 2.13
CA PRO A 187 -15.49 23.23 2.06
C PRO A 187 -16.44 24.06 2.92
N THR A 188 -16.10 24.24 4.20
CA THR A 188 -16.62 25.34 4.98
C THR A 188 -16.23 26.57 4.18
N ALA A 189 -17.22 27.27 3.64
CA ALA A 189 -16.99 28.57 3.03
C ALA A 189 -16.11 29.36 3.99
N THR A 190 -14.87 29.64 3.57
CA THR A 190 -14.00 30.58 4.27
C THR A 190 -14.75 31.90 4.26
N SER A 191 -15.44 32.20 5.35
CA SER A 191 -15.89 33.56 5.64
C SER A 191 -14.63 34.42 5.61
N SER A 192 -14.54 35.25 4.58
CA SER A 192 -13.52 36.28 4.41
C SER A 192 -13.30 36.99 5.75
N PRO A 193 -12.06 37.16 6.25
CA PRO A 193 -11.85 37.98 7.43
C PRO A 193 -12.21 39.42 7.06
N GLN A 194 -13.32 39.90 7.62
CA GLN A 194 -13.65 41.31 7.64
C GLN A 194 -12.55 42.04 8.42
N PRO A 195 -11.91 43.08 7.87
CA PRO A 195 -10.92 43.84 8.62
C PRO A 195 -11.64 44.63 9.71
N THR A 196 -11.41 44.29 10.97
CA THR A 196 -11.72 45.16 12.10
C THR A 196 -10.54 46.10 12.30
N ASP A 197 -10.73 47.37 11.95
CA ASP A 197 -9.87 48.47 12.39
C ASP A 197 -9.81 48.45 13.93
N GLN A 198 -8.64 48.17 14.47
CA GLN A 198 -8.32 48.41 15.88
C GLN A 198 -7.09 49.32 15.94
N PRO A 199 -7.15 50.44 16.68
CA PRO A 199 -6.06 51.40 16.73
C PRO A 199 -4.85 50.77 17.44
N SER A 200 -3.69 50.89 16.79
CA SER A 200 -2.39 50.47 17.32
C SER A 200 -1.86 51.53 18.28
N ASP A 201 -1.98 51.26 19.58
CA ASP A 201 -1.15 51.92 20.59
C ASP A 201 0.23 51.24 20.61
N ASN A 202 1.23 52.00 20.18
CA ASN A 202 2.64 51.70 20.37
C ASN A 202 2.94 51.69 21.87
N ASN A 203 3.24 50.52 22.45
CA ASN A 203 4.16 50.50 23.56
C ASN A 203 5.15 49.34 23.48
N THR A 204 6.40 49.78 23.44
CA THR A 204 7.67 49.12 23.25
C THR A 204 7.98 48.10 24.34
N ASP A 205 8.66 47.03 23.91
CA ASP A 205 9.59 46.18 24.66
C ASP A 205 9.24 45.78 26.10
N TRP A 206 9.00 44.48 26.29
CA TRP A 206 9.73 43.70 27.29
C TRP A 206 9.50 42.18 27.08
N LEU A 207 10.62 41.45 27.08
CA LEU A 207 10.75 40.00 27.27
C LEU A 207 10.62 39.09 26.03
N SER A 208 11.66 39.19 25.21
CA SER A 208 12.37 38.01 24.69
C SER A 208 12.76 37.01 25.81
N SER A 209 12.84 35.72 25.44
CA SER A 209 13.25 34.50 26.21
C SER A 209 12.03 33.65 26.63
N ILE A 210 11.92 32.33 26.38
CA ILE A 210 12.87 31.23 26.62
C ILE A 210 12.53 29.99 25.76
N ALA A 211 13.61 29.44 25.17
CA ALA A 211 14.02 28.05 24.94
C ALA A 211 13.10 26.94 24.35
N VAL A 212 13.62 26.44 23.24
CA VAL A 212 13.70 25.05 22.77
C VAL A 212 13.97 24.03 23.89
N GLY A 213 13.24 22.91 23.89
CA GLY A 213 13.67 21.69 24.58
C GLY A 213 12.60 20.60 24.59
N LEU A 214 12.81 19.52 23.82
CA LEU A 214 12.46 18.14 24.17
C LEU A 214 13.08 17.14 23.14
N ALA A 215 14.41 17.13 23.07
CA ALA A 215 15.19 16.06 22.45
C ALA A 215 16.26 15.58 23.44
N ALA A 216 15.84 14.98 24.57
CA ALA A 216 16.75 14.45 25.58
C ALA A 216 16.09 13.42 26.54
N VAL A 217 15.41 12.39 26.01
CA VAL A 217 14.94 11.24 26.84
C VAL A 217 15.50 9.89 26.38
N ALA A 218 16.09 9.77 25.19
CA ALA A 218 16.61 8.49 24.68
C ALA A 218 18.05 8.14 25.11
N VAL A 219 18.80 9.06 25.74
CA VAL A 219 20.23 8.82 26.10
C VAL A 219 20.41 8.28 27.53
N ILE A 220 19.41 8.42 28.41
CA ILE A 220 19.52 8.01 29.82
C ILE A 220 19.27 6.49 30.01
N ILE A 221 18.55 5.83 29.10
CA ILE A 221 18.28 4.38 29.20
C ILE A 221 19.50 3.54 28.78
N SER A 222 20.35 4.06 27.89
CA SER A 222 21.54 3.34 27.38
C SER A 222 22.70 3.30 28.39
N ALA A 223 22.76 4.21 29.37
CA ALA A 223 23.81 4.22 30.39
C ALA A 223 23.57 3.20 31.52
N ILE A 224 22.31 2.81 31.79
CA ILE A 224 21.97 1.89 32.90
C ILE A 224 22.17 0.41 32.49
N ALA A 225 22.08 0.09 31.19
CA ALA A 225 22.31 -1.27 30.69
C ALA A 225 23.80 -1.69 30.70
N LEU A 226 24.72 -0.74 30.49
CA LEU A 226 26.17 -1.00 30.46
C LEU A 226 26.81 -1.11 31.86
N LEU A 227 26.13 -0.68 32.91
CA LEU A 227 26.60 -0.80 34.30
C LEU A 227 26.16 -2.10 35.00
N ARG A 228 25.19 -2.84 34.43
CA ARG A 228 24.75 -4.16 34.95
C ARG A 228 25.47 -5.36 34.34
N SER A 229 26.09 -5.23 33.16
CA SER A 229 26.88 -6.32 32.56
C SER A 229 28.26 -6.49 33.18
N ARG A 230 28.77 -5.49 33.90
CA ARG A 230 30.11 -5.50 34.53
C ARG A 230 30.14 -5.97 35.99
N ARG A 231 29.00 -6.46 36.51
CA ARG A 231 28.86 -6.98 37.88
C ARG A 231 28.39 -8.45 37.92
N ARG A 232 28.50 -9.17 36.81
CA ARG A 232 28.25 -10.61 36.73
C ARG A 232 29.39 -11.34 36.01
N ASP A 233 30.61 -10.85 36.22
CA ASP A 233 31.82 -11.68 36.17
C ASP A 233 32.03 -12.31 37.56
#